data_AF-W5YMH9-F1
#
_entry.id   AF-W5YMH9-F1
#
_cell.length_a   1.000
_cell.length_b   1.000
_cell.length_c   1.000
_cell.angle_alpha   90.00
_cell.angle_beta   90.00
_cell.angle_gamma   90.00
#
_symmetry.space_group_name_H-M   'P 1'
#
loop_
_entity.id
_entity.type
_entity.pdbx_description
1 polymer ?
#
loop_
_entity_poly.entity_id
_entity_poly.type
_entity_poly.pdbx_seq_one_letter_code
_entity_poly.pdbx_strand_id
1 'polypeptide(L)'
;MRRTVRGEYSLVSFRLMHLLSSQAGVPISEIPTTDEYALPVDLKPIHASFADQVTSGENELHLETGDLMLLKQRYVHHSDHFNAMDFLLFSLKVKHDFPFQLFHPLRSTGSKSRAVFYNSVKG
;
A
#
# COMPACT_ATOMS: atom_id res chain seq x y z
N MET A 1 -3.41 20.66 1.29
CA MET A 1 -4.23 20.04 0.22
C MET A 1 -5.04 18.91 0.83
N ARG A 2 -6.37 18.89 0.64
CA ARG A 2 -7.24 17.79 1.11
C ARG A 2 -7.55 16.92 -0.10
N ARG A 3 -7.14 15.65 -0.06
CA ARG A 3 -7.41 14.66 -1.11
C ARG A 3 -8.26 13.53 -0.53
N THR A 4 -9.17 13.01 -1.32
CA THR A 4 -9.90 11.78 -0.99
C THR A 4 -9.07 10.61 -1.50
N VAL A 5 -8.66 9.72 -0.59
CA VAL A 5 -7.89 8.54 -0.93
C VAL A 5 -8.79 7.31 -0.89
N ARG A 6 -8.69 6.50 -1.92
CA ARG A 6 -9.48 5.30 -2.19
C ARG A 6 -8.65 4.07 -1.79
N GLY A 7 -9.25 3.16 -1.01
CA GLY A 7 -8.58 1.96 -0.50
C GLY A 7 -8.49 0.80 -1.51
N GLU A 8 -9.15 0.92 -2.66
CA GLU A 8 -9.34 -0.14 -3.65
C GLU A 8 -8.05 -0.60 -4.33
N TYR A 9 -6.95 0.15 -4.21
CA TYR A 9 -5.64 -0.33 -4.69
C TYR A 9 -5.13 -1.57 -3.96
N SER A 10 -5.58 -1.80 -2.72
CA SER A 10 -5.32 -3.06 -2.01
C SER A 10 -5.83 -4.30 -2.77
N LEU A 11 -6.88 -4.15 -3.60
CA LEU A 11 -7.41 -5.23 -4.44
C LEU A 11 -6.44 -5.66 -5.53
N VAL A 12 -5.54 -4.77 -5.98
CA VAL A 12 -4.51 -5.12 -6.97
C VAL A 12 -3.54 -6.12 -6.35
N SER A 13 -2.96 -5.79 -5.19
CA SER A 13 -2.05 -6.70 -4.47
C SER A 13 -2.74 -8.00 -4.06
N PHE A 14 -3.99 -7.93 -3.61
CA PHE A 14 -4.79 -9.13 -3.28
C PHE A 14 -4.93 -10.07 -4.48
N ARG A 15 -5.29 -9.55 -5.66
CA ARG A 15 -5.45 -10.34 -6.88
C ARG A 15 -4.14 -10.92 -7.40
N LEU A 16 -3.03 -10.18 -7.31
CA LEU A 16 -1.70 -10.69 -7.68
C LEU A 16 -1.28 -11.85 -6.77
N MET A 17 -1.50 -11.73 -5.46
CA MET A 17 -1.20 -12.82 -4.52
C MET A 17 -2.11 -14.03 -4.74
N HIS A 18 -3.40 -13.81 -5.04
CA HIS A 18 -4.32 -14.88 -5.42
C HIS A 18 -3.85 -15.61 -6.68
N LEU A 19 -3.48 -14.88 -7.73
CA LEU A 19 -2.92 -15.42 -8.98
C LEU A 19 -1.68 -16.28 -8.70
N LEU A 20 -0.69 -15.73 -8.00
CA LEU A 20 0.54 -16.44 -7.64
C LEU A 20 0.27 -17.70 -6.82
N SER A 21 -0.61 -17.60 -5.83
CA SER A 21 -0.97 -18.73 -4.95
C SER A 21 -1.70 -19.83 -5.73
N SER A 22 -2.59 -19.46 -6.63
CA SER A 22 -3.28 -20.40 -7.51
C SER A 22 -2.29 -21.11 -8.44
N GLN A 23 -1.32 -20.38 -9.01
CA GLN A 23 -0.27 -20.97 -9.85
C GLN A 23 0.66 -21.91 -9.07
N ALA A 24 0.89 -21.63 -7.79
CA ALA A 24 1.64 -22.49 -6.88
C ALA A 24 0.83 -23.71 -6.38
N GLY A 25 -0.43 -23.87 -6.78
CA GLY A 25 -1.29 -24.99 -6.39
C GLY A 25 -1.85 -24.90 -4.97
N VAL A 26 -1.84 -23.71 -4.36
CA VAL A 26 -2.47 -23.50 -3.05
C VAL A 26 -3.99 -23.69 -3.20
N PRO A 27 -4.66 -24.46 -2.33
CA PRO A 27 -6.10 -24.70 -2.40
C PRO A 27 -6.90 -23.48 -1.89
N ILE A 28 -6.87 -22.39 -2.66
CA ILE A 28 -7.66 -21.18 -2.40
C ILE A 28 -8.89 -21.13 -3.29
N SER A 29 -9.98 -20.55 -2.77
CA SER A 29 -11.20 -20.36 -3.55
C SER A 29 -11.06 -19.24 -4.57
N GLU A 30 -11.86 -19.31 -5.64
CA GLU A 30 -12.01 -18.21 -6.60
C GLU A 30 -12.47 -16.92 -5.91
N ILE A 31 -12.03 -15.78 -6.47
CA ILE A 31 -12.44 -14.46 -5.96
C ILE A 31 -13.93 -14.24 -6.31
N PRO A 32 -14.80 -13.94 -5.32
CA PRO A 32 -16.22 -13.72 -5.59
C PRO A 32 -16.47 -12.58 -6.58
N THR A 33 -17.50 -12.75 -7.41
CA THR A 33 -17.92 -11.74 -8.42
C THR A 33 -18.86 -10.68 -7.81
N THR A 34 -18.52 -10.16 -6.64
CA THR A 34 -19.29 -9.10 -5.96
C THR A 34 -18.59 -7.74 -6.11
N ASP A 35 -19.36 -6.67 -5.95
CA ASP A 35 -18.88 -5.29 -6.10
C ASP A 35 -17.72 -4.95 -5.15
N GLU A 36 -17.67 -5.58 -3.96
CA GLU A 36 -16.60 -5.38 -2.96
C GLU A 36 -15.22 -5.84 -3.46
N TYR A 37 -15.18 -6.87 -4.31
CA TYR A 37 -13.93 -7.38 -4.91
C TYR A 37 -13.68 -6.83 -6.32
N ALA A 38 -14.60 -6.03 -6.86
CA ALA A 38 -14.47 -5.49 -8.21
C ALA A 38 -13.34 -4.45 -8.29
N LEU A 39 -12.41 -4.64 -9.24
CA LEU A 39 -11.41 -3.63 -9.51
C LEU A 39 -12.04 -2.42 -10.23
N PRO A 40 -11.83 -1.19 -9.73
CA PRO A 40 -12.11 0.03 -10.48
C PRO A 40 -11.54 -0.01 -11.89
N VAL A 41 -12.25 0.57 -12.86
CA VAL A 41 -11.89 0.53 -14.29
C VAL A 41 -10.48 1.07 -14.52
N ASP A 42 -10.09 2.12 -13.79
CA ASP A 42 -8.77 2.77 -13.87
C ASP A 42 -7.64 1.93 -13.25
N LEU A 43 -7.95 0.94 -12.40
CA LEU A 43 -6.96 0.01 -11.83
C LEU A 43 -6.79 -1.28 -12.64
N LYS A 44 -7.69 -1.58 -13.58
CA LYS A 44 -7.59 -2.80 -14.42
C LYS A 44 -6.32 -2.83 -15.29
N PRO A 45 -5.90 -1.74 -15.97
CA PRO A 45 -4.67 -1.75 -16.76
C PRO A 45 -3.42 -1.97 -15.89
N ILE A 46 -3.39 -1.34 -14.71
CA ILE A 46 -2.31 -1.49 -13.72
C ILE A 46 -2.21 -2.94 -13.25
N HIS A 47 -3.35 -3.55 -12.89
CA HIS A 47 -3.38 -4.95 -12.50
C HIS A 47 -2.89 -5.87 -13.63
N ALA A 48 -3.32 -5.64 -14.87
CA ALA A 48 -2.89 -6.46 -16.01
C ALA A 48 -1.36 -6.37 -16.21
N SER A 49 -0.81 -5.16 -16.23
CA SER A 49 0.65 -4.96 -16.36
C SER A 49 1.43 -5.64 -15.23
N PHE A 50 0.95 -5.55 -13.99
CA PHE A 50 1.59 -6.24 -12.87
C PHE A 50 1.45 -7.75 -12.94
N ALA A 51 0.30 -8.27 -13.37
CA ALA A 51 0.11 -9.71 -13.54
C ALA A 51 1.12 -10.26 -14.57
N ASP A 52 1.32 -9.58 -15.69
CA ASP A 52 2.28 -9.97 -16.72
C ASP A 52 3.72 -9.97 -16.19
N GLN A 53 4.12 -8.92 -15.47
CA GLN A 53 5.46 -8.80 -14.88
C GLN A 53 5.71 -9.89 -13.82
N VAL A 54 4.78 -10.07 -12.88
CA VAL A 54 4.88 -11.07 -11.82
C VAL A 54 4.93 -12.48 -12.40
N THR A 55 4.11 -12.80 -13.39
CA THR A 55 4.13 -14.12 -14.05
C THR A 55 5.38 -14.35 -14.89
N SER A 56 6.04 -13.28 -15.36
CA SER A 56 7.35 -13.34 -16.00
C SER A 56 8.50 -13.50 -15.00
N GLY A 57 8.22 -13.51 -13.69
CA GLY A 57 9.21 -13.67 -12.63
C GLY A 57 9.92 -12.37 -12.23
N GLU A 58 9.39 -11.21 -12.61
CA GLU A 58 9.95 -9.92 -12.23
C GLU A 58 9.79 -9.68 -10.72
N ASN A 59 10.90 -9.36 -10.07
CA ASN A 59 10.92 -9.05 -8.63
C ASN A 59 10.69 -7.56 -8.34
N GLU A 60 10.90 -6.70 -9.34
CA GLU A 60 10.65 -5.26 -9.25
C GLU A 60 9.58 -4.88 -10.27
N LEU A 61 8.46 -4.35 -9.78
CA LEU A 61 7.35 -3.97 -10.64
C LEU A 61 7.52 -2.55 -11.15
N HIS A 62 7.43 -2.41 -12.46
CA HIS A 62 7.49 -1.15 -13.18
C HIS A 62 6.08 -0.64 -13.49
N LEU A 63 5.91 0.68 -13.38
CA LEU A 63 4.70 1.41 -13.75
C LEU A 63 5.05 2.51 -14.73
N GLU A 64 4.19 2.69 -15.71
CA GLU A 64 4.22 3.87 -16.56
C GLU A 64 3.98 5.15 -15.73
N THR A 65 4.56 6.26 -16.18
CA THR A 65 4.52 7.53 -15.43
C THR A 65 3.07 7.99 -15.16
N GLY A 66 2.17 7.80 -16.13
CA GLY A 66 0.76 8.14 -16.00
C GLY A 66 0.04 7.34 -14.91
N ASP A 67 0.28 6.03 -14.86
CA ASP A 67 -0.30 5.14 -13.85
C ASP A 67 0.24 5.44 -12.45
N LEU A 68 1.54 5.73 -12.35
CA LEU A 68 2.14 6.15 -11.08
C LEU A 68 1.51 7.45 -10.56
N MET A 69 1.25 8.42 -11.45
CA MET A 69 0.57 9.67 -11.08
C MET A 69 -0.87 9.42 -10.63
N LEU A 70 -1.62 8.58 -11.34
CA LEU A 70 -2.97 8.17 -10.97
C LEU A 70 -2.99 7.56 -9.56
N LEU A 71 -2.11 6.60 -9.29
CA LEU A 71 -1.99 5.95 -7.99
C LEU A 71 -1.66 6.96 -6.88
N LYS A 72 -0.67 7.83 -7.08
CA LYS A 72 -0.29 8.87 -6.11
C LYS A 72 -1.43 9.83 -5.81
N GLN A 73 -2.20 10.21 -6.82
CA GLN A 73 -3.29 11.16 -6.66
C GLN A 73 -4.48 10.55 -5.89
N ARG A 74 -4.85 9.30 -6.20
CA ARG A 74 -6.14 8.72 -5.78
C ARG A 74 -6.07 7.58 -4.78
N TYR A 75 -5.01 6.77 -4.81
CA TYR A 75 -5.04 5.45 -4.17
C TYR A 75 -3.93 5.23 -3.15
N VAL A 76 -2.76 5.86 -3.30
CA VAL A 76 -1.64 5.68 -2.39
C VAL A 76 -1.82 6.60 -1.18
N HIS A 77 -1.99 6.03 0.00
CA HIS A 77 -1.99 6.78 1.26
C HIS A 77 -0.57 7.27 1.60
N HIS A 78 -0.46 8.52 2.02
CA HIS A 78 0.80 9.09 2.51
C HIS A 78 0.86 8.79 4.01
N SER A 79 1.45 7.65 4.35
CA SER A 79 1.47 7.13 5.73
C SER A 79 2.46 7.87 6.62
N ASP A 80 3.47 8.50 6.03
CA ASP A 80 4.53 9.22 6.70
C ASP A 80 4.14 10.68 6.98
N HIS A 81 3.88 11.01 8.24
CA HIS A 81 3.46 12.36 8.63
C HIS A 81 3.93 12.73 10.03
N PHE A 82 3.98 14.05 10.29
CA PHE A 82 4.38 14.62 11.58
C PHE A 82 3.18 15.00 12.46
N ASN A 83 1.96 14.53 12.13
CA ASN A 83 0.80 14.81 12.97
C ASN A 83 1.03 14.29 14.39
N ALA A 84 0.70 15.11 15.38
CA ALA A 84 0.64 14.69 16.77
C ALA A 84 -0.44 13.60 16.93
N MET A 85 -0.21 12.66 17.84
CA MET A 85 -1.25 11.71 18.21
C MET A 85 -2.28 12.42 19.09
N ASP A 86 -3.53 12.46 18.62
CA ASP A 86 -4.65 12.90 19.44
C ASP A 86 -5.09 11.71 20.31
N PHE A 87 -5.00 11.86 21.63
CA PHE A 87 -5.48 10.87 22.59
C PHE A 87 -6.72 11.39 23.32
N LEU A 88 -7.67 10.49 23.55
CA LEU A 88 -8.83 10.72 24.41
C LEU A 88 -8.48 10.25 25.82
N LEU A 89 -8.36 11.18 26.76
CA LEU A 89 -8.19 10.89 28.18
C LEU A 89 -9.34 11.57 28.94
N PHE A 90 -10.15 10.80 29.67
CA PHE A 90 -11.32 11.29 30.43
C PHE A 90 -12.21 12.28 29.65
N SER A 91 -12.58 11.92 28.41
CA SER A 91 -13.44 12.75 27.54
C SER A 91 -12.89 14.12 27.14
N LEU A 92 -11.65 14.45 27.48
CA LEU A 92 -10.92 15.58 26.93
C LEU A 92 -10.13 15.12 25.69
N LYS A 93 -10.32 15.82 24.57
CA LYS A 93 -9.37 15.78 23.46
C LYS A 93 -8.15 16.58 23.88
N VAL A 94 -7.09 15.91 24.31
CA VAL A 94 -5.82 16.57 24.60
C VAL A 94 -4.93 16.40 23.39
N LYS A 95 -4.70 17.49 22.67
CA LYS A 95 -3.67 17.57 21.64
C LYS A 95 -2.38 17.97 22.34
N HIS A 96 -1.57 16.98 22.75
CA HIS A 96 -0.33 17.24 23.46
C HIS A 96 0.86 17.10 22.50
N ASP A 97 1.46 18.23 22.13
CA ASP A 97 2.81 18.23 21.58
C ASP A 97 3.75 17.98 22.77
N PHE A 98 4.11 16.71 23.01
CA PHE A 98 5.05 16.37 24.08
C PHE A 98 6.39 17.10 23.86
N PRO A 99 7.01 17.69 24.90
CA PRO A 99 8.28 18.41 24.78
C PRO A 99 9.47 17.52 24.42
N PHE A 100 9.25 16.21 24.29
CA PHE A 100 10.19 15.21 23.80
C PHE A 100 9.66 14.67 22.47
N GLN A 101 10.39 14.95 21.37
CA GLN A 101 10.11 14.50 19.99
C GLN A 101 10.10 12.96 19.79
N LEU A 102 10.02 12.16 20.86
CA LEU A 102 10.22 10.72 20.85
C LEU A 102 9.05 9.92 20.25
N PHE A 103 7.83 10.46 20.17
CA PHE A 103 6.64 9.68 19.79
C PHE A 103 5.85 10.29 18.63
N HIS A 104 6.47 10.31 17.44
CA HIS A 104 5.76 10.41 16.17
C HIS A 104 5.82 9.04 15.46
N PRO A 105 4.81 8.17 15.63
CA PRO A 105 4.87 6.78 15.17
C PRO A 105 4.96 6.67 13.64
N LEU A 106 4.53 7.72 12.94
CA LEU A 106 4.51 7.83 11.49
C LEU A 106 5.55 8.83 10.97
N ARG A 107 6.56 9.18 11.77
CA ARG A 107 7.63 10.09 11.36
C ARG A 107 8.39 9.49 10.17
N SER A 108 8.58 10.31 9.13
CA SER A 108 9.48 9.96 8.02
C SER A 108 10.91 9.77 8.52
N THR A 109 11.65 8.87 7.88
CA THR A 109 13.12 8.83 7.97
C THR A 109 13.71 10.15 7.47
N GLY A 110 14.91 10.51 7.93
CA GLY A 110 15.58 11.76 7.53
C GLY A 110 15.82 11.86 6.02
N SER A 111 16.04 10.72 5.35
CA SER A 111 16.19 10.63 3.89
C SER A 111 14.88 10.54 3.11
N LYS A 112 13.73 10.36 3.79
CA LYS A 112 12.42 10.01 3.19
C LYS A 112 12.41 8.69 2.40
N SER A 113 13.42 7.85 2.61
CA SER A 113 13.48 6.51 2.03
C SER A 113 13.15 5.46 3.09
N ARG A 114 12.48 4.39 2.70
CA ARG A 114 12.26 3.24 3.58
C ARG A 114 13.58 2.50 3.79
N ALA A 115 13.93 2.18 5.03
CA ALA A 115 15.04 1.26 5.30
C ALA A 115 14.65 -0.15 4.83
N VAL A 116 15.48 -0.75 3.98
CA VAL A 116 15.28 -2.11 3.46
C VAL A 116 16.40 -3.00 4.00
N PHE A 117 16.02 -4.08 4.67
CA PHE A 117 16.95 -5.06 5.22
C PHE A 117 16.80 -6.34 4.43
N TYR A 118 17.78 -6.63 3.58
CA TYR A 118 17.81 -7.87 2.80
C TYR A 118 18.23 -9.04 3.69
N ASN A 119 17.65 -10.22 3.45
CA ASN A 119 18.16 -11.44 4.08
C ASN A 119 19.59 -11.69 3.59
N SER A 120 20.55 -11.84 4.50
CA SER A 120 21.87 -12.33 4.14
C SER A 120 21.74 -13.80 3.77
N VAL A 121 21.90 -14.14 2.50
CA VAL A 121 22.04 -15.53 2.10
C VAL A 121 23.38 -16.00 2.67
N LYS A 122 23.36 -16.76 3.78
CA LYS A 122 24.51 -17.60 4.12
C LYS A 122 24.52 -18.72 3.08
N GLY A 123 25.43 -18.60 2.12
CA GLY A 123 25.77 -19.68 1.21
C GLY A 123 26.39 -20.86 1.93
#